data_AF-A0A091BNU5-F1
#
_entry.id   AF-A0A091BNU5-F1
#
_cell.length_a   1.000
_cell.length_b   1.000
_cell.length_c   1.000
_cell.angle_alpha   90.00
_cell.angle_beta   90.00
_cell.angle_gamma   90.00
#
_symmetry.space_group_name_H-M   'P 1'
#
loop_
_entity.id
_entity.type
_entity.pdbx_description
1 polymer ?
#
loop_
_entity_poly.entity_id
_entity_poly.type
_entity_poly.pdbx_seq_one_letter_code
_entity_poly.pdbx_strand_id
1 'polypeptide(L)'
;MTVTFKTRPMGGDTWTTNNGSASGVWTTQSELIASPANLAGTFSGTQSWEVMMTVSDLFTTASYSYPVSTDTVLESKTKDGIGIGKIREHGALDVAGEIYANNKPIQHHQLTNNDGRSPYNASGTVDLNTKTVNSFFSCNEPINGPTVGSGANEFYVSVYSESDNYLSQQAIQKNSGRMFTRTRHNGTWTNWIEYALKDELKNQINTGWQSAG
;
A
#
# COMPACT_ATOMS: atom_id res chain seq x y z
N MET A 1 15.33 -18.24 46.34
CA MET A 1 14.32 -18.29 45.26
C MET A 1 14.95 -18.91 44.03
N THR A 2 14.23 -19.77 43.32
CA THR A 2 14.60 -20.32 42.02
C THR A 2 13.55 -19.89 41.00
N VAL A 3 13.98 -19.38 39.84
CA VAL A 3 13.09 -19.05 38.72
C VAL A 3 13.44 -19.93 37.54
N THR A 4 12.44 -20.55 36.94
CA THR A 4 12.61 -21.39 35.74
C THR A 4 11.59 -21.01 34.69
N PHE A 5 11.98 -21.17 33.42
CA PHE A 5 11.10 -20.93 32.28
C PHE A 5 10.85 -22.19 31.47
N LYS A 6 9.62 -22.32 30.96
CA LYS A 6 9.25 -23.28 29.94
C LYS A 6 8.55 -22.57 28.80
N THR A 7 8.65 -23.13 27.61
CA THR A 7 7.97 -22.62 26.41
C THR A 7 7.27 -23.74 25.67
N ARG A 8 6.16 -23.41 25.00
CA ARG A 8 5.50 -24.32 24.05
C ARG A 8 4.86 -23.52 22.91
N PRO A 9 4.61 -24.14 21.74
CA PRO A 9 3.68 -23.56 20.78
C PRO A 9 2.30 -23.35 21.43
N MET A 10 1.64 -22.24 21.12
CA MET A 10 0.29 -21.94 21.58
C MET A 10 -0.66 -23.08 21.19
N GLY A 11 -1.37 -23.64 22.17
CA GLY A 11 -2.25 -24.80 21.97
C GLY A 11 -1.54 -26.16 21.89
N GLY A 12 -0.21 -26.20 22.03
CA GLY A 12 0.53 -27.46 22.15
C GLY A 12 0.42 -28.09 23.54
N ASP A 13 0.52 -29.41 23.62
CA ASP A 13 0.38 -30.14 24.89
C ASP A 13 1.68 -30.24 25.69
N THR A 14 2.82 -30.07 25.03
CA THR A 14 4.14 -30.35 25.61
C THR A 14 4.91 -29.07 25.91
N TRP A 15 5.34 -28.92 27.16
CA TRP A 15 6.25 -27.85 27.59
C TRP A 15 7.71 -28.26 27.42
N THR A 16 8.49 -27.38 26.80
CA THR A 16 9.96 -27.51 26.70
C THR A 16 10.62 -26.58 27.71
N THR A 17 11.53 -27.11 28.53
CA THR A 17 12.32 -26.29 29.45
C THR A 17 13.21 -25.32 28.68
N ASN A 18 13.16 -24.03 29.03
CA ASN A 18 14.02 -23.01 28.49
C ASN A 18 15.26 -22.83 29.38
N ASN A 19 16.40 -23.32 28.91
CA ASN A 19 17.68 -23.27 29.62
C ASN A 19 18.46 -21.98 29.34
N GLY A 20 17.77 -20.88 28.98
CA GLY A 20 18.39 -19.57 28.79
C GLY A 20 18.76 -18.89 30.10
N SER A 21 19.44 -17.74 29.98
CA SER A 21 19.91 -16.96 31.13
C SER A 21 18.77 -16.33 31.95
N ALA A 22 17.53 -16.40 31.47
CA ALA A 22 16.34 -16.06 32.25
C ALA A 22 16.12 -16.99 33.47
N SER A 23 16.54 -18.26 33.41
CA SER A 23 16.39 -19.20 34.52
C SER A 23 17.58 -19.08 35.49
N GLY A 24 17.35 -19.23 36.80
CA GLY A 24 18.42 -19.09 37.79
C GLY A 24 18.02 -19.36 39.24
N VAL A 25 19.02 -19.27 40.12
CA VAL A 25 18.87 -19.38 41.57
C VAL A 25 19.40 -18.10 42.22
N TRP A 26 18.57 -17.48 43.04
CA TRP A 26 18.88 -16.28 43.80
C TRP A 26 18.81 -16.59 45.29
N THR A 27 19.95 -16.48 45.96
CA THR A 27 20.10 -16.77 47.39
C THR A 27 19.95 -15.52 48.27
N THR A 28 20.15 -14.33 47.71
CA THR A 28 20.13 -13.05 48.44
C THR A 28 19.01 -12.10 48.00
N GLN A 29 18.23 -12.45 46.98
CA GLN A 29 17.17 -11.61 46.43
C GLN A 29 15.81 -12.29 46.61
N SER A 30 14.81 -11.53 47.07
CA SER A 30 13.43 -11.96 47.27
C SER A 30 12.48 -11.50 46.16
N GLU A 31 12.91 -10.61 45.28
CA GLU A 31 12.10 -10.07 44.19
C GLU A 31 12.96 -9.70 42.97
N LEU A 32 12.35 -9.72 41.79
CA LEU A 32 12.95 -9.28 40.52
C LEU A 32 11.99 -8.27 39.89
N ILE A 33 12.34 -6.99 39.93
CA ILE A 33 11.50 -5.90 39.38
C ILE A 33 12.14 -5.38 38.10
N ALA A 34 11.34 -5.29 37.03
CA ALA A 34 11.77 -4.79 35.72
C ALA A 34 13.07 -5.46 35.21
N SER A 35 13.30 -6.72 35.58
CA SER A 35 14.48 -7.47 35.20
C SER A 35 14.27 -8.14 33.83
N PRO A 36 15.20 -7.99 32.87
CA PRO A 36 15.08 -8.65 31.58
C PRO A 36 15.20 -10.18 31.72
N ALA A 37 14.27 -10.90 31.12
CA ALA A 37 14.27 -12.36 31.05
C ALA A 37 14.63 -12.83 29.64
N ASN A 38 15.92 -13.08 29.39
CA ASN A 38 16.40 -13.52 28.08
C ASN A 38 16.27 -15.05 27.93
N LEU A 39 15.24 -15.49 27.21
CA LEU A 39 15.04 -16.91 26.86
C LEU A 39 16.08 -17.35 25.83
N ALA A 40 16.52 -18.61 25.89
CA ALA A 40 17.42 -19.19 24.89
C ALA A 40 16.65 -19.86 23.76
N GLY A 41 17.28 -19.89 22.58
CA GLY A 41 16.77 -20.55 21.38
C GLY A 41 16.19 -19.58 20.35
N THR A 42 15.79 -20.14 19.21
CA THR A 42 15.11 -19.42 18.13
C THR A 42 13.63 -19.78 18.15
N PHE A 43 12.78 -18.76 18.23
CA PHE A 43 11.32 -18.92 18.17
C PHE A 43 10.83 -18.51 16.80
N SER A 44 10.03 -19.36 16.14
CA SER A 44 9.46 -18.99 14.84
C SER A 44 8.47 -17.84 15.02
N GLY A 45 8.66 -16.76 14.25
CA GLY A 45 7.72 -15.63 14.19
C GLY A 45 6.38 -15.98 13.53
N THR A 46 6.26 -17.15 12.90
CA THR A 46 5.01 -17.65 12.29
C THR A 46 4.17 -18.54 13.22
N GLN A 47 4.67 -18.82 14.43
CA GLN A 47 3.99 -19.60 15.45
C GLN A 47 3.81 -18.75 16.72
N SER A 48 2.60 -18.71 17.29
CA SER A 48 2.41 -18.12 18.63
C SER A 48 2.96 -19.08 19.66
N TRP A 49 3.53 -18.56 20.74
CA TRP A 49 4.13 -19.33 21.82
C TRP A 49 3.45 -18.99 23.13
N GLU A 50 3.55 -19.89 24.09
CA GLU A 50 3.23 -19.61 25.48
C GLU A 50 4.50 -19.76 26.30
N VAL A 51 4.77 -18.79 27.16
CA VAL A 51 5.92 -18.79 28.07
C VAL A 51 5.40 -18.96 29.49
N MET A 52 5.86 -19.99 30.19
CA MET A 52 5.54 -20.22 31.59
C MET A 52 6.76 -19.91 32.45
N MET A 53 6.59 -19.00 33.41
CA MET A 53 7.52 -18.80 34.50
C MET A 53 7.07 -19.63 35.69
N THR A 54 8.01 -20.27 36.38
CA THR A 54 7.79 -20.88 37.69
C THR A 54 8.79 -20.30 38.67
N VAL A 55 8.28 -19.73 39.77
CA VAL A 55 9.06 -19.22 40.89
C VAL A 55 8.86 -20.17 42.07
N SER A 56 9.95 -20.63 42.66
CA SER A 56 9.92 -21.46 43.87
C SER A 56 10.85 -20.96 44.96
N ASP A 57 10.46 -21.20 46.20
CA ASP A 57 11.33 -21.08 47.37
C ASP A 57 11.19 -22.34 48.25
N LEU A 58 11.67 -22.28 49.49
CA LEU A 58 11.60 -23.42 50.42
C LEU A 58 10.15 -23.74 50.86
N PHE A 59 9.25 -22.78 50.77
CA PHE A 59 7.90 -22.85 51.32
C PHE A 59 6.84 -23.10 50.25
N THR A 60 7.01 -22.54 49.04
CA THR A 60 5.98 -22.56 48.01
C THR A 60 6.55 -22.57 46.59
N THR A 61 5.66 -22.83 45.64
CA THR A 61 5.92 -22.71 44.20
C THR A 61 4.70 -22.08 43.54
N ALA A 62 4.94 -21.11 42.67
CA ALA A 62 3.92 -20.45 41.87
C ALA A 62 4.33 -20.45 40.39
N SER A 63 3.36 -20.68 39.51
CA SER A 63 3.58 -20.67 38.07
C SER A 63 2.59 -19.71 37.40
N TYR A 64 3.07 -18.98 36.40
CA TYR A 64 2.25 -18.11 35.57
C TYR A 64 2.66 -18.29 34.11
N SER A 65 1.68 -18.37 33.21
CA SER A 65 1.92 -18.42 31.77
C SER A 65 1.39 -17.19 31.07
N TYR A 66 2.10 -16.78 30.01
CA TYR A 66 1.76 -15.63 29.20
C TYR A 66 1.88 -15.96 27.71
N PRO A 67 0.87 -15.65 26.88
CA PRO A 67 0.93 -15.86 25.44
C PRO A 67 1.79 -14.80 24.75
N VAL A 68 2.65 -15.25 23.83
CA VAL A 68 3.48 -14.43 22.94
C VAL A 68 3.02 -14.69 21.50
N SER A 69 2.45 -13.69 20.84
CA SER A 69 1.88 -13.81 19.49
C SER A 69 2.95 -13.89 18.39
N THR A 70 2.56 -14.39 17.21
CA THR A 70 3.36 -14.35 15.97
C THR A 70 3.68 -12.93 15.52
N ASP A 71 4.84 -12.76 14.87
CA ASP A 71 5.21 -11.56 14.10
C ASP A 71 4.54 -11.54 12.70
N THR A 72 4.11 -12.71 12.17
CA THR A 72 3.30 -12.83 10.94
C THR A 72 2.35 -14.03 11.02
N VAL A 73 1.05 -13.84 10.74
CA VAL A 73 0.05 -14.91 10.67
C VAL A 73 -0.16 -15.33 9.22
N LEU A 74 -0.04 -16.63 8.92
CA LEU A 74 -0.35 -17.17 7.57
C LEU A 74 -1.80 -16.88 7.18
N GLU A 75 -2.72 -17.13 8.10
CA GLU A 75 -4.15 -16.87 7.96
C GLU A 75 -4.71 -16.36 9.29
N SER A 76 -5.55 -15.32 9.23
CA SER A 76 -6.29 -14.77 10.37
C SER A 76 -7.78 -14.84 10.07
N LYS A 77 -8.57 -15.49 10.93
CA LYS A 77 -10.03 -15.58 10.78
C LYS A 77 -10.72 -14.79 11.87
N THR A 78 -11.66 -13.95 11.45
CA THR A 78 -12.54 -13.18 12.33
C THR A 78 -13.99 -13.45 11.95
N LYS A 79 -14.94 -13.03 12.78
CA LYS A 79 -16.37 -13.13 12.45
C LYS A 79 -16.75 -12.38 11.16
N ASP A 80 -15.95 -11.40 10.75
CA ASP A 80 -16.24 -10.54 9.61
C ASP A 80 -15.45 -10.96 8.34
N GLY A 81 -14.59 -11.99 8.43
CA GLY A 81 -13.83 -12.60 7.31
C GLY A 81 -12.34 -12.83 7.60
N ILE A 82 -11.49 -12.76 6.56
CA ILE A 82 -10.16 -13.42 6.54
C ILE A 82 -9.00 -12.43 6.23
N GLY A 83 -7.88 -12.60 6.92
CA GLY A 83 -6.59 -11.99 6.62
C GLY A 83 -5.57 -13.04 6.16
N ILE A 84 -4.73 -12.73 5.17
CA ILE A 84 -3.70 -13.64 4.63
C ILE A 84 -2.34 -12.97 4.76
N GLY A 85 -1.40 -13.62 5.45
CA GLY A 85 -0.07 -13.07 5.74
C GLY A 85 -0.07 -11.94 6.80
N LYS A 86 -1.24 -11.60 7.36
CA LYS A 86 -1.44 -10.55 8.38
C LYS A 86 -2.71 -10.79 9.20
N ILE A 87 -2.79 -10.14 10.37
CA ILE A 87 -4.05 -10.02 11.12
C ILE A 87 -4.99 -9.15 10.29
N ARG A 88 -6.25 -9.56 10.17
CA ARG A 88 -7.23 -8.83 9.36
C ARG A 88 -7.63 -7.52 10.05
N GLU A 89 -7.53 -6.42 9.31
CA GLU A 89 -7.84 -5.06 9.75
C GLU A 89 -8.90 -4.39 8.86
N HIS A 90 -9.02 -4.80 7.58
CA HIS A 90 -9.88 -4.16 6.59
C HIS A 90 -10.66 -5.14 5.71
N GLY A 91 -11.89 -4.77 5.32
CA GLY A 91 -12.67 -5.45 4.27
C GLY A 91 -12.92 -6.94 4.55
N ALA A 92 -13.62 -7.66 3.67
CA ALA A 92 -13.87 -9.10 3.89
C ALA A 92 -12.60 -9.97 3.73
N LEU A 93 -11.63 -9.49 2.95
CA LEU A 93 -10.35 -10.11 2.62
C LEU A 93 -9.24 -9.07 2.76
N ASP A 94 -8.26 -9.32 3.62
CA ASP A 94 -7.12 -8.42 3.89
C ASP A 94 -5.78 -9.15 3.68
N VAL A 95 -5.07 -8.84 2.61
CA VAL A 95 -3.89 -9.61 2.18
C VAL A 95 -2.63 -8.77 2.32
N ALA A 96 -1.64 -9.28 3.05
CA ALA A 96 -0.27 -8.78 3.00
C ALA A 96 0.44 -9.38 1.78
N GLY A 97 0.34 -8.73 0.62
CA GLY A 97 1.03 -9.15 -0.60
C GLY A 97 0.20 -9.01 -1.87
N GLU A 98 0.64 -9.70 -2.92
CA GLU A 98 -0.05 -9.77 -4.20
C GLU A 98 -1.28 -10.68 -4.16
N ILE A 99 -2.33 -10.29 -4.87
CA ILE A 99 -3.56 -11.08 -5.00
C ILE A 99 -3.65 -11.60 -6.43
N TYR A 100 -3.75 -12.93 -6.58
CA TYR A 100 -3.90 -13.59 -7.88
C TYR A 100 -5.31 -14.17 -8.04
N ALA A 101 -5.92 -13.97 -9.21
CA ALA A 101 -7.16 -14.62 -9.62
C ALA A 101 -6.93 -15.31 -10.98
N ASN A 102 -7.25 -16.60 -11.09
CA ASN A 102 -7.01 -17.40 -12.30
C ASN A 102 -5.55 -17.31 -12.79
N ASN A 103 -4.59 -17.44 -11.88
CA ASN A 103 -3.14 -17.30 -12.15
C ASN A 103 -2.71 -15.95 -12.75
N LYS A 104 -3.49 -14.88 -12.53
CA LYS A 104 -3.16 -13.52 -12.97
C LYS A 104 -3.21 -12.55 -11.79
N PRO A 105 -2.25 -11.63 -11.65
CA PRO A 105 -2.27 -10.64 -10.58
C PRO A 105 -3.45 -9.68 -10.78
N ILE A 106 -4.09 -9.29 -9.69
CA ILE A 106 -5.10 -8.24 -9.67
C ILE A 106 -4.39 -6.89 -9.65
N GLN A 107 -4.94 -5.90 -10.35
CA GLN A 107 -4.41 -4.54 -10.37
C GLN A 107 -4.55 -3.87 -9.00
N HIS A 108 -3.45 -3.41 -8.41
CA HIS A 108 -3.44 -2.75 -7.09
C HIS A 108 -3.65 -1.23 -7.16
N HIS A 109 -3.32 -0.59 -8.29
CA HIS A 109 -3.53 0.85 -8.47
C HIS A 109 -4.89 1.12 -9.09
N GLN A 110 -5.76 1.82 -8.36
CA GLN A 110 -7.12 2.15 -8.80
C GLN A 110 -7.09 3.17 -9.94
N LEU A 111 -7.65 2.79 -11.09
CA LEU A 111 -7.73 3.65 -12.28
C LEU A 111 -9.08 4.38 -12.42
N THR A 112 -10.15 3.82 -11.83
CA THR A 112 -11.52 4.34 -11.86
C THR A 112 -12.19 4.14 -10.50
N ASN A 113 -13.25 4.90 -10.22
CA ASN A 113 -14.12 4.67 -9.08
C ASN A 113 -14.75 3.26 -9.14
N ASN A 114 -15.28 2.78 -8.00
CA ASN A 114 -15.91 1.46 -7.90
C ASN A 114 -17.14 1.28 -8.83
N ASP A 115 -17.76 2.37 -9.28
CA ASP A 115 -18.84 2.38 -10.27
C ASP A 115 -18.34 2.42 -11.73
N GLY A 116 -17.02 2.35 -11.94
CA GLY A 116 -16.38 2.37 -13.24
C GLY A 116 -16.16 3.76 -13.85
N ARG A 117 -16.46 4.85 -13.11
CA ARG A 117 -16.29 6.23 -13.63
C ARG A 117 -14.93 6.82 -13.28
N SER A 118 -14.45 7.75 -14.11
CA SER A 118 -13.30 8.59 -13.77
C SER A 118 -13.60 9.41 -12.50
N PRO A 119 -12.71 9.42 -11.48
CA PRO A 119 -12.89 10.25 -10.30
C PRO A 119 -13.00 11.74 -10.65
N TYR A 120 -13.93 12.46 -10.01
CA TYR A 120 -14.06 13.90 -10.16
C TYR A 120 -13.17 14.64 -9.17
N ASN A 121 -12.41 15.60 -9.67
CA ASN A 121 -11.67 16.56 -8.86
C ASN A 121 -12.34 17.92 -8.96
N ALA A 122 -12.47 18.58 -7.81
CA ALA A 122 -13.08 19.90 -7.73
C ALA A 122 -12.33 20.96 -8.54
N SER A 123 -13.02 22.06 -8.83
CA SER A 123 -12.46 23.16 -9.61
C SER A 123 -11.20 23.73 -8.95
N GLY A 124 -10.13 23.90 -9.72
CA GLY A 124 -8.89 24.52 -9.26
C GLY A 124 -8.03 23.68 -8.30
N THR A 125 -8.41 22.43 -8.01
CA THR A 125 -7.68 21.59 -7.04
C THR A 125 -6.61 20.70 -7.67
N VAL A 126 -6.52 20.67 -9.00
CA VAL A 126 -5.61 19.77 -9.73
C VAL A 126 -4.53 20.59 -10.42
N ASP A 127 -3.27 20.31 -10.08
CA ASP A 127 -2.12 20.67 -10.90
C ASP A 127 -1.70 19.49 -11.77
N LEU A 128 -1.85 19.61 -13.09
CA LEU A 128 -1.50 18.55 -14.03
C LEU A 128 -0.01 18.26 -14.09
N ASN A 129 0.88 19.16 -13.68
CA ASN A 129 2.32 18.86 -13.60
C ASN A 129 2.65 17.82 -12.53
N THR A 130 1.80 17.67 -11.52
CA THR A 130 1.97 16.71 -10.41
C THR A 130 1.36 15.33 -10.71
N LYS A 131 0.60 15.21 -11.81
CA LYS A 131 -0.07 13.96 -12.18
C LYS A 131 0.85 13.11 -13.06
N THR A 132 1.72 12.35 -12.40
CA THR A 132 2.78 11.56 -13.06
C THR A 132 2.53 10.06 -13.10
N VAL A 133 1.46 9.55 -12.49
CA VAL A 133 1.12 8.12 -12.43
C VAL A 133 -0.10 7.83 -13.31
N ASN A 134 -0.13 6.64 -13.93
CA ASN A 134 -1.27 6.17 -14.74
C ASN A 134 -2.59 6.40 -14.02
N SER A 135 -3.46 7.20 -14.62
CA SER A 135 -4.75 7.56 -14.03
C SER A 135 -5.71 8.07 -15.08
N PHE A 136 -7.00 7.88 -14.81
CA PHE A 136 -8.09 8.49 -15.57
C PHE A 136 -8.95 9.28 -14.60
N PHE A 137 -9.07 10.59 -14.80
CA PHE A 137 -9.83 11.45 -13.89
C PHE A 137 -10.52 12.58 -14.66
N SER A 138 -11.43 13.28 -13.99
CA SER A 138 -11.99 14.54 -14.49
C SER A 138 -11.65 15.68 -13.57
N CYS A 139 -11.51 16.88 -14.12
CA CYS A 139 -11.22 18.09 -13.38
C CYS A 139 -11.84 19.32 -14.05
N ASN A 140 -11.98 20.38 -13.28
CA ASN A 140 -12.36 21.71 -13.73
C ASN A 140 -11.25 22.69 -13.34
N GLU A 141 -11.00 23.67 -14.19
CA GLU A 141 -9.98 24.72 -14.01
C GLU A 141 -8.61 24.17 -13.55
N PRO A 142 -8.03 23.14 -14.21
CA PRO A 142 -6.75 22.60 -13.77
C PRO A 142 -5.61 23.62 -13.92
N ILE A 143 -4.73 23.65 -12.92
CA ILE A 143 -3.45 24.35 -12.99
C ILE A 143 -2.55 23.60 -13.97
N ASN A 144 -1.80 24.34 -14.79
CA ASN A 144 -0.98 23.78 -15.88
C ASN A 144 -1.80 22.95 -16.88
N GLY A 145 -3.07 23.32 -17.08
CA GLY A 145 -3.99 22.76 -18.08
C GLY A 145 -3.75 23.24 -19.51
N PRO A 146 -4.43 22.63 -20.49
CA PRO A 146 -4.48 23.15 -21.85
C PRO A 146 -5.10 24.56 -21.89
N THR A 147 -4.57 25.43 -22.75
CA THR A 147 -5.17 26.74 -23.00
C THR A 147 -6.32 26.61 -23.99
N VAL A 148 -7.56 26.73 -23.51
CA VAL A 148 -8.76 26.56 -24.36
C VAL A 148 -9.19 27.84 -25.10
N GLY A 149 -8.75 29.02 -24.67
CA GLY A 149 -9.04 30.33 -25.29
C GLY A 149 -10.50 30.77 -25.14
N SER A 150 -11.46 29.93 -25.56
CA SER A 150 -12.90 30.07 -25.34
C SER A 150 -13.52 28.73 -24.95
N GLY A 151 -14.61 28.77 -24.17
CA GLY A 151 -15.29 27.58 -23.64
C GLY A 151 -14.88 27.20 -22.22
N ALA A 152 -15.47 26.12 -21.70
CA ALA A 152 -15.29 25.67 -20.32
C ALA A 152 -13.92 25.01 -20.12
N ASN A 153 -13.17 25.42 -19.10
CA ASN A 153 -11.84 24.86 -18.78
C ASN A 153 -11.98 23.54 -17.99
N GLU A 154 -12.70 22.58 -18.55
CA GLU A 154 -13.10 21.35 -17.89
C GLU A 154 -12.71 20.15 -18.74
N PHE A 155 -12.09 19.14 -18.14
CA PHE A 155 -11.50 18.04 -18.90
C PHE A 155 -11.75 16.67 -18.28
N TYR A 156 -11.78 15.67 -19.15
CA TYR A 156 -11.40 14.30 -18.82
C TYR A 156 -9.92 14.12 -19.18
N VAL A 157 -9.12 13.61 -18.26
CA VAL A 157 -7.67 13.49 -18.41
C VAL A 157 -7.25 12.05 -18.25
N SER A 158 -6.36 11.60 -19.14
CA SER A 158 -5.65 10.33 -19.04
C SER A 158 -4.15 10.57 -18.95
N VAL A 159 -3.50 9.95 -17.96
CA VAL A 159 -2.05 9.95 -17.80
C VAL A 159 -1.51 8.60 -18.25
N TYR A 160 -0.56 8.60 -19.17
CA TYR A 160 0.18 7.43 -19.64
C TYR A 160 1.61 7.55 -19.17
N SER A 161 2.00 6.79 -18.14
CA SER A 161 3.27 6.93 -17.47
C SER A 161 4.11 5.67 -17.55
N GLU A 162 5.35 5.84 -17.98
CA GLU A 162 6.42 4.86 -17.82
C GLU A 162 7.17 5.11 -16.51
N SER A 163 7.41 6.39 -16.18
CA SER A 163 8.02 6.85 -14.93
C SER A 163 7.71 8.32 -14.68
N ASP A 164 8.14 8.86 -13.53
CA ASP A 164 7.96 10.28 -13.21
C ASP A 164 8.58 11.23 -14.25
N ASN A 165 9.57 10.78 -15.02
CA ASN A 165 10.29 11.61 -16.00
C ASN A 165 9.87 11.38 -17.46
N TYR A 166 9.13 10.31 -17.74
CA TYR A 166 8.77 9.87 -19.08
C TYR A 166 7.29 9.46 -19.10
N LEU A 167 6.43 10.36 -19.56
CA LEU A 167 4.99 10.17 -19.58
C LEU A 167 4.28 11.12 -20.55
N SER A 168 3.06 10.79 -20.95
CA SER A 168 2.20 11.67 -21.73
C SER A 168 0.87 11.88 -21.02
N GLN A 169 0.28 13.05 -21.23
CA GLN A 169 -1.08 13.36 -20.79
C GLN A 169 -1.94 13.67 -22.01
N GLN A 170 -3.16 13.13 -22.02
CA GLN A 170 -4.20 13.59 -22.93
C GLN A 170 -5.35 14.19 -22.12
N ALA A 171 -5.94 15.26 -22.65
CA ALA A 171 -7.08 15.94 -22.07
C ALA A 171 -8.17 16.12 -23.13
N ILE A 172 -9.41 15.73 -22.80
CA ILE A 172 -10.59 15.90 -23.64
C ILE A 172 -11.49 16.93 -22.96
N GLN A 173 -11.75 18.05 -23.61
CA GLN A 173 -12.60 19.11 -23.07
C GLN A 173 -14.06 18.62 -23.02
N LYS A 174 -14.73 18.72 -21.86
CA LYS A 174 -16.02 18.04 -21.59
C LYS A 174 -17.14 18.40 -22.57
N ASN A 175 -17.27 19.68 -22.92
CA ASN A 175 -18.37 20.15 -23.77
C ASN A 175 -18.07 20.05 -25.28
N SER A 176 -16.85 20.41 -25.69
CA SER A 176 -16.49 20.50 -27.11
C SER A 176 -15.91 19.21 -27.68
N GLY A 177 -15.42 18.31 -26.82
CA GLY A 177 -14.64 17.15 -27.24
C GLY A 177 -13.25 17.49 -27.79
N ARG A 178 -12.82 18.77 -27.75
CA ARG A 178 -11.47 19.18 -28.17
C ARG A 178 -10.43 18.39 -27.39
N MET A 179 -9.45 17.86 -28.10
CA MET A 179 -8.44 16.97 -27.53
C MET A 179 -7.10 17.68 -27.50
N PHE A 180 -6.39 17.53 -26.38
CA PHE A 180 -5.08 18.11 -26.14
C PHE A 180 -4.12 17.03 -25.69
N THR A 181 -2.84 17.20 -26.01
CA THR A 181 -1.78 16.31 -25.55
C THR A 181 -0.54 17.08 -25.15
N ARG A 182 0.25 16.51 -24.24
CA ARG A 182 1.61 16.93 -23.95
C ARG A 182 2.43 15.75 -23.44
N THR A 183 3.74 15.88 -23.48
CA THR A 183 4.67 14.86 -23.00
C THR A 183 5.62 15.47 -21.98
N ARG A 184 5.97 14.67 -20.97
CA ARG A 184 7.13 14.91 -20.11
C ARG A 184 8.25 14.00 -20.60
N HIS A 185 9.38 14.59 -20.98
CA HIS A 185 10.56 13.85 -21.41
C HIS A 185 11.76 14.35 -20.63
N ASN A 186 12.49 13.42 -20.01
CA ASN A 186 13.61 13.74 -19.11
C ASN A 186 13.21 14.78 -18.04
N GLY A 187 12.02 14.60 -17.44
CA GLY A 187 11.52 15.45 -16.36
C GLY A 187 10.96 16.82 -16.80
N THR A 188 11.07 17.17 -18.08
CA THR A 188 10.62 18.46 -18.62
C THR A 188 9.31 18.31 -19.39
N TRP A 189 8.31 19.13 -19.06
CA TRP A 189 7.03 19.15 -19.76
C TRP A 189 7.11 19.95 -21.07
N THR A 190 6.56 19.40 -22.15
CA THR A 190 6.23 20.18 -23.33
C THR A 190 5.01 21.05 -23.08
N ASN A 191 4.83 22.07 -23.90
CA ASN A 191 3.56 22.79 -23.96
C ASN A 191 2.42 21.83 -24.35
N TRP A 192 1.20 22.16 -23.91
CA TRP A 192 0.00 21.55 -24.44
C TRP A 192 -0.17 21.91 -25.92
N ILE A 193 -0.45 20.91 -26.72
CA ILE A 193 -0.84 21.06 -28.11
C ILE A 193 -2.24 20.49 -28.31
N GLU A 194 -2.98 21.06 -29.26
CA GLU A 194 -4.32 20.61 -29.61
C GLU A 194 -4.28 19.73 -30.86
N TYR A 195 -5.07 18.66 -30.87
CA TYR A 195 -5.28 17.87 -32.07
C TYR A 195 -6.21 18.62 -33.04
N ALA A 196 -5.77 18.80 -34.28
CA ALA A 196 -6.64 19.33 -35.32
C ALA A 196 -7.64 18.25 -35.79
N LEU A 197 -8.91 18.60 -35.89
CA LEU A 197 -9.91 17.71 -36.47
C LEU A 197 -9.79 17.76 -38.01
N LYS A 198 -10.01 16.62 -38.66
CA LYS A 198 -9.96 16.52 -40.14
C LYS A 198 -10.82 17.57 -40.84
N ASP A 199 -11.95 17.94 -40.24
CA ASP A 199 -12.90 18.90 -40.81
C ASP A 199 -12.40 20.35 -40.71
N GLU A 200 -11.57 20.69 -39.74
CA GLU A 200 -10.93 22.01 -39.62
C GLU A 200 -9.87 22.23 -40.71
N LEU A 201 -9.30 21.13 -41.23
CA LEU A 201 -8.34 21.15 -42.33
C LEU A 201 -9.01 21.33 -43.71
N LYS A 202 -10.34 21.15 -43.83
CA LYS A 202 -11.05 21.20 -45.13
C LYS A 202 -10.95 22.56 -45.82
N ASN A 203 -10.78 23.64 -45.06
CA ASN A 203 -10.65 25.00 -45.58
C ASN A 203 -9.20 25.52 -45.57
N GLN A 204 -8.22 24.68 -45.23
CA GLN A 204 -6.81 25.06 -45.29
C GLN A 204 -6.24 24.74 -46.68
N ILE A 205 -5.59 25.73 -47.29
CA ILE A 205 -4.82 25.51 -48.51
C ILE A 205 -3.58 24.70 -48.12
N ASN A 206 -3.46 23.48 -48.64
CA ASN A 206 -2.24 22.70 -48.50
C ASN A 206 -1.12 23.38 -49.29
N THR A 207 -0.21 24.07 -48.60
CA THR A 207 0.93 24.79 -49.21
C THR A 207 2.08 23.86 -49.62
N GLY A 208 1.87 22.54 -49.59
CA GLY A 208 2.89 21.54 -49.85
C GLY A 208 3.73 21.20 -48.62
N TRP A 209 4.51 20.12 -48.72
CA TRP A 209 5.47 19.72 -47.69
C TRP A 209 6.56 20.79 -47.52
N GLN A 210 6.76 21.27 -46.30
CA GLN A 210 7.94 22.04 -45.93
C GLN A 210 8.96 21.09 -45.30
N SER A 211 10.16 21.02 -45.86
CA SER A 211 11.27 20.27 -45.27
C SER A 211 11.62 20.91 -43.93
N ALA A 212 11.52 20.15 -42.84
CA ALA A 212 12.21 20.48 -41.60
C ALA A 212 13.69 20.22 -41.88
N GLY A 213 14.49 21.29 -41.97
CA GLY A 213 15.94 21.20 -42.24
C GLY A 213 16.69 20.32 -41.24
#